data_AF-A0A2C9UA13-F1
#
_entry.id   AF-A0A2C9UA13-F1
#
_cell.length_a   1.000
_cell.length_b   1.000
_cell.length_c   1.000
_cell.angle_alpha   90.00
_cell.angle_beta   90.00
_cell.angle_gamma   90.00
#
_symmetry.space_group_name_H-M   'P 1'
#
loop_
_entity.id
_entity.type
_entity.pdbx_description
1 polymer ?
#
loop_
_entity_poly.entity_id
_entity_poly.type
_entity_poly.pdbx_seq_one_letter_code
_entity_poly.pdbx_strand_id
1 'polypeptide(L)'
;MQRGSFSAMDVKGASDIEHMSPTSGLQHELWPLDEIDPSKAKFPCCLVWTPLPVVSWLAPFIGHVGICREDGTILDFAGSGFVNVDDLAFGPVARCLQLDREQLLMQCCFPPNLAGHTCKHGYMHTKYGTAITWDDALQSSKSHFEHKTYNLFTCNSHSFVANCLNRLCYRGSMSWNMVNVAALILFKGHWINWKSIIRSFFSFAVVLCLGIFFVGWPFLIGLFSLSFLFMGWFLMGTYCAKSLLEC
;
A
#
# COMPACT_ATOMS: atom_id res chain seq x y z
N MET A 1 -64.87 -32.01 -37.72
CA MET A 1 -65.00 -30.85 -36.81
C MET A 1 -65.35 -31.37 -35.42
N GLN A 2 -64.35 -31.49 -34.55
CA GLN A 2 -64.55 -31.62 -33.11
C GLN A 2 -63.66 -30.58 -32.44
N ARG A 3 -64.31 -29.69 -31.71
CA ARG A 3 -63.75 -28.54 -31.01
C ARG A 3 -63.28 -29.05 -29.65
N GLY A 4 -62.00 -29.35 -29.53
CA GLY A 4 -61.37 -29.64 -28.23
C GLY A 4 -61.23 -28.35 -27.44
N SER A 5 -62.00 -28.24 -26.36
CA SER A 5 -61.88 -27.20 -25.34
C SER A 5 -60.55 -27.38 -24.61
N PHE A 6 -59.58 -26.49 -24.84
CA PHE A 6 -58.35 -26.45 -24.06
C PHE A 6 -58.58 -25.63 -22.79
N SER A 7 -58.38 -26.27 -21.65
CA SER A 7 -58.48 -25.73 -20.29
C SER A 7 -57.44 -24.64 -20.05
N ALA A 8 -57.84 -23.59 -19.33
CA ALA A 8 -56.99 -22.48 -18.89
C ALA A 8 -56.04 -22.91 -17.74
N MET A 9 -55.07 -23.77 -18.06
CA MET A 9 -53.94 -24.11 -17.18
C MET A 9 -52.68 -24.23 -18.03
N ASP A 10 -52.23 -23.12 -18.63
CA ASP A 10 -50.84 -22.99 -19.10
C ASP A 10 -50.41 -21.54 -19.37
N VAL A 11 -50.86 -20.61 -18.52
CA VAL A 11 -50.37 -19.21 -18.52
C VAL A 11 -49.93 -18.83 -17.12
N LYS A 12 -49.05 -19.66 -16.53
CA LYS A 12 -48.43 -19.35 -15.24
C LYS A 12 -46.97 -19.81 -15.13
N GLY A 13 -46.31 -20.01 -16.28
CA GLY A 13 -44.91 -20.43 -16.36
C GLY A 13 -43.98 -19.43 -17.06
N ALA A 14 -44.47 -18.26 -17.49
CA ALA A 14 -43.73 -17.36 -18.37
C ALA A 14 -43.62 -15.90 -17.88
N SER A 15 -43.89 -15.63 -16.60
CA SER A 15 -43.83 -14.27 -16.05
C SER A 15 -43.23 -14.17 -14.65
N ASP A 16 -42.24 -15.00 -14.33
CA ASP A 16 -41.44 -14.92 -13.09
C ASP A 16 -39.94 -15.16 -13.37
N ILE A 17 -39.43 -14.64 -14.50
CA ILE A 17 -37.99 -14.66 -14.83
C ILE A 17 -37.47 -13.23 -15.04
N GLU A 18 -37.83 -12.29 -14.17
CA GLU A 18 -37.16 -10.97 -14.10
C GLU A 18 -37.20 -10.44 -12.67
N HIS A 19 -36.45 -11.07 -11.75
CA HIS A 19 -35.79 -10.44 -10.59
C HIS A 19 -35.13 -11.52 -9.71
N MET A 20 -34.13 -12.20 -10.25
CA MET A 20 -33.17 -12.93 -9.41
C MET A 20 -31.85 -12.20 -9.51
N SER A 21 -31.57 -11.38 -8.50
CA SER A 21 -30.31 -10.69 -8.32
C SER A 21 -29.17 -11.71 -8.33
N PRO A 22 -28.18 -11.59 -9.23
CA PRO A 22 -26.99 -12.44 -9.20
C PRO A 22 -26.02 -11.85 -8.15
N THR A 23 -26.41 -11.79 -6.89
CA THR A 23 -25.59 -11.19 -5.81
C THR A 23 -25.24 -12.14 -4.67
N SER A 24 -25.46 -13.45 -4.82
CA SER A 24 -25.08 -14.43 -3.78
C SER A 24 -24.22 -15.61 -4.27
N GLY A 25 -23.93 -15.72 -5.57
CA GLY A 25 -23.22 -16.87 -6.15
C GLY A 25 -21.75 -16.65 -6.54
N LEU A 26 -21.22 -15.43 -6.43
CA LEU A 26 -19.84 -15.07 -6.84
C LEU A 26 -18.94 -14.69 -5.65
N GLN A 27 -19.38 -15.01 -4.42
CA GLN A 27 -18.65 -14.76 -3.17
C GLN A 27 -17.65 -15.88 -2.79
N HIS A 28 -17.44 -16.86 -3.67
CA HIS A 28 -16.34 -17.83 -3.63
C HIS A 28 -15.64 -17.74 -5.00
N GLU A 29 -14.37 -17.40 -5.19
CA GLU A 29 -13.20 -17.55 -4.33
C GLU A 29 -12.34 -16.26 -4.38
N LEU A 30 -12.34 -15.51 -3.28
CA LEU A 30 -11.15 -14.72 -2.95
C LEU A 30 -10.02 -15.74 -2.76
N TRP A 31 -8.90 -15.65 -3.49
CA TRP A 31 -7.73 -16.51 -3.25
C TRP A 31 -7.47 -16.57 -1.73
N PRO A 32 -7.30 -17.77 -1.14
CA PRO A 32 -7.00 -17.89 0.28
C PRO A 32 -5.59 -17.34 0.50
N LEU A 33 -5.49 -16.08 0.96
CA LEU A 33 -4.25 -15.56 1.51
C LEU A 33 -3.94 -16.34 2.78
N ASP A 34 -2.67 -16.70 2.94
CA ASP A 34 -2.16 -17.22 4.21
C ASP A 34 -2.43 -16.20 5.34
N GLU A 35 -2.50 -16.69 6.57
CA GLU A 35 -2.54 -15.80 7.73
C GLU A 35 -1.21 -15.05 7.88
N ILE A 36 -1.27 -13.81 8.40
CA ILE A 36 -0.06 -13.05 8.72
C ILE A 36 0.69 -13.79 9.82
N ASP A 37 1.92 -14.20 9.52
CA ASP A 37 2.80 -14.89 10.45
C ASP A 37 4.07 -14.05 10.66
N PRO A 38 4.09 -13.17 11.67
CA PRO A 38 5.25 -12.34 11.96
C PRO A 38 6.48 -13.14 12.41
N SER A 39 6.30 -14.39 12.86
CA SER A 39 7.42 -15.25 13.28
C SER A 39 8.21 -15.79 12.08
N LYS A 40 7.53 -15.94 10.93
CA LYS A 40 8.14 -16.34 9.66
C LYS A 40 8.36 -15.16 8.70
N ALA A 41 8.19 -13.92 9.17
CA ALA A 41 8.24 -12.71 8.37
C ALA A 41 7.29 -12.72 7.14
N LYS A 42 6.15 -13.42 7.24
CA LYS A 42 5.18 -13.51 6.14
C LYS A 42 4.01 -12.55 6.34
N PHE A 43 3.85 -11.62 5.40
CA PHE A 43 2.83 -10.57 5.49
C PHE A 43 2.03 -10.45 4.17
N PRO A 44 1.17 -11.42 3.83
CA PRO A 44 0.48 -11.45 2.54
C PRO A 44 -0.34 -10.18 2.28
N CYS A 45 -0.08 -9.55 1.12
CA CYS A 45 -0.70 -8.29 0.68
C CYS A 45 -0.64 -7.13 1.71
N CYS A 46 0.46 -7.04 2.46
CA CYS A 46 0.65 -6.00 3.48
C CYS A 46 1.59 -4.88 3.04
N LEU A 47 1.35 -3.69 3.57
CA LEU A 47 2.40 -2.69 3.75
C LEU A 47 3.12 -2.97 5.06
N VAL A 48 4.44 -2.96 5.01
CA VAL A 48 5.31 -3.20 6.17
C VAL A 48 6.20 -1.99 6.39
N TRP A 49 6.54 -1.70 7.64
CA TRP A 49 7.36 -0.55 8.00
C TRP A 49 8.33 -0.85 9.12
N THR A 50 9.52 -0.28 9.03
CA THR A 50 10.59 -0.37 10.03
C THR A 50 11.23 1.02 10.25
N PRO A 51 11.63 1.38 11.48
CA PRO A 51 12.31 2.64 11.73
C PRO A 51 13.63 2.71 10.94
N LEU A 52 13.89 3.84 10.26
CA LEU A 52 15.13 4.03 9.51
C LEU A 52 16.27 4.38 10.48
N PRO A 53 17.42 3.68 10.48
CA PRO A 53 18.54 3.97 11.37
C PRO A 53 18.98 5.43 11.31
N VAL A 54 19.39 6.00 12.44
CA VAL A 54 19.82 7.40 12.62
C VAL A 54 18.69 8.43 12.42
N VAL A 55 17.95 8.37 11.31
CA VAL A 55 16.86 9.30 11.01
C VAL A 55 15.73 9.18 12.03
N SER A 56 15.35 7.94 12.38
CA SER A 56 14.32 7.68 13.40
C SER A 56 14.73 8.10 14.81
N TRP A 57 16.02 8.35 15.07
CA TRP A 57 16.50 8.83 16.37
C TRP A 57 16.18 10.31 16.59
N LEU A 58 15.94 11.06 15.50
CA LEU A 58 15.50 12.46 15.54
C LEU A 58 13.99 12.57 15.31
N ALA A 59 13.43 11.71 14.46
CA ALA A 59 12.01 11.70 14.13
C ALA A 59 11.48 10.24 14.08
N PRO A 60 10.91 9.71 15.18
CA PRO A 60 10.64 8.27 15.34
C PRO A 60 9.50 7.75 14.44
N PHE A 61 8.78 8.65 13.78
CA PHE A 61 7.72 8.34 12.82
C PHE A 61 8.25 8.16 11.39
N ILE A 62 9.48 8.59 11.12
CA ILE A 62 10.13 8.41 9.82
C ILE A 62 10.77 7.04 9.78
N GLY A 63 10.44 6.28 8.75
CA GLY A 63 11.02 4.96 8.55
C GLY A 63 10.91 4.50 7.12
N HIS A 64 11.36 3.27 6.92
CA HIS A 64 11.38 2.60 5.65
C HIS A 64 10.13 1.74 5.48
N VAL A 65 9.59 1.71 4.27
CA VAL A 65 8.35 1.00 3.95
C VAL A 65 8.63 -0.08 2.89
N GLY A 66 7.89 -1.18 2.95
CA GLY A 66 7.86 -2.21 1.92
C GLY A 66 6.41 -2.58 1.61
N ILE A 67 6.23 -3.28 0.50
CA ILE A 67 4.97 -3.87 0.09
C ILE A 67 5.17 -5.36 -0.14
N CYS A 68 4.20 -6.17 0.25
CA CYS A 68 4.34 -7.62 0.21
C CYS A 68 3.48 -8.23 -0.90
N ARG A 69 3.98 -9.32 -1.47
CA ARG A 69 3.28 -10.17 -2.45
C ARG A 69 2.13 -10.96 -1.82
N GLU A 70 1.39 -11.69 -2.66
CA GLU A 70 0.32 -12.58 -2.23
C GLU A 70 0.82 -13.72 -1.33
N ASP A 71 2.05 -14.19 -1.54
CA ASP A 71 2.72 -15.22 -0.73
C ASP A 71 3.33 -14.70 0.59
N GLY A 72 3.25 -13.40 0.82
CA GLY A 72 3.81 -12.71 1.99
C GLY A 72 5.27 -12.29 1.87
N THR A 73 5.92 -12.51 0.72
CA THR A 73 7.28 -12.04 0.44
C THR A 73 7.33 -10.52 0.42
N ILE A 74 8.26 -9.92 1.17
CA ILE A 74 8.43 -8.46 1.24
C ILE A 74 9.22 -7.97 0.04
N LEU A 75 8.82 -6.83 -0.53
CA LEU A 75 9.56 -6.07 -1.52
C LEU A 75 9.81 -4.65 -1.03
N ASP A 76 11.07 -4.21 -1.05
CA ASP A 76 11.43 -2.86 -0.66
C ASP A 76 12.55 -2.25 -1.52
N PHE A 77 12.40 -0.99 -1.90
CA PHE A 77 13.42 -0.26 -2.64
C PHE A 77 14.37 0.43 -1.66
N ALA A 78 15.57 -0.12 -1.48
CA ALA A 78 16.54 0.32 -0.47
C ALA A 78 17.88 0.79 -1.04
N GLY A 79 18.11 0.66 -2.36
CA GLY A 79 19.35 1.08 -3.01
C GLY A 79 19.16 1.31 -4.51
N SER A 80 20.08 2.06 -5.12
CA SER A 80 20.00 2.41 -6.55
C SER A 80 19.96 1.17 -7.43
N GLY A 81 18.90 1.06 -8.24
CA GLY A 81 18.66 -0.07 -9.12
C GLY A 81 18.41 -1.41 -8.41
N PHE A 82 18.16 -1.39 -7.10
CA PHE A 82 17.99 -2.61 -6.31
C PHE A 82 16.71 -2.57 -5.48
N VAL A 83 15.78 -3.47 -5.82
CA VAL A 83 14.63 -3.82 -5.01
C VAL A 83 14.94 -5.10 -4.27
N ASN A 84 15.03 -4.99 -2.96
CA ASN A 84 15.31 -6.08 -2.05
C ASN A 84 14.04 -6.94 -1.85
N VAL A 85 14.26 -8.23 -1.57
CA VAL A 85 13.24 -9.28 -1.51
C VAL A 85 13.39 -10.02 -0.18
N ASP A 86 12.27 -10.51 0.37
CA ASP A 86 12.15 -11.30 1.61
C ASP A 86 12.16 -10.48 2.90
N ASP A 87 13.29 -9.87 3.26
CA ASP A 87 13.44 -9.08 4.49
C ASP A 87 13.45 -7.58 4.21
N LEU A 88 13.08 -6.73 5.15
CA LEU A 88 13.31 -5.28 5.01
C LEU A 88 14.79 -4.94 5.19
N ALA A 89 15.33 -4.08 4.33
CA ALA A 89 16.75 -3.74 4.32
C ALA A 89 17.28 -3.10 5.61
N PHE A 90 16.40 -2.49 6.42
CA PHE A 90 16.76 -1.74 7.62
C PHE A 90 16.35 -2.44 8.93
N GLY A 91 16.10 -3.74 8.87
CA GLY A 91 15.79 -4.58 10.02
C GLY A 91 14.32 -4.99 10.09
N PRO A 92 13.93 -5.77 11.12
CA PRO A 92 12.66 -6.49 11.13
C PRO A 92 11.47 -5.55 11.12
N VAL A 93 10.37 -6.01 10.54
CA VAL A 93 9.12 -5.25 10.46
C VAL A 93 8.69 -4.82 11.86
N ALA A 94 8.35 -3.54 12.01
CA ALA A 94 7.86 -2.96 13.25
C ALA A 94 6.33 -2.77 13.21
N ARG A 95 5.82 -2.34 12.05
CA ARG A 95 4.39 -2.15 11.79
C ARG A 95 3.97 -2.85 10.50
N CYS A 96 2.74 -3.35 10.47
CA CYS A 96 2.11 -3.91 9.29
C CYS A 96 0.69 -3.36 9.09
N LEU A 97 0.29 -3.23 7.84
CA LEU A 97 -1.06 -2.92 7.43
C LEU A 97 -1.43 -3.85 6.29
N GLN A 98 -2.32 -4.81 6.55
CA GLN A 98 -2.91 -5.60 5.47
C GLN A 98 -3.81 -4.71 4.63
N LEU A 99 -3.60 -4.73 3.31
CA LEU A 99 -4.42 -3.95 2.40
C LEU A 99 -5.70 -4.73 2.09
N ASP A 100 -6.83 -4.04 2.19
CA ASP A 100 -8.15 -4.66 2.15
C ASP A 100 -8.46 -5.22 0.74
N ARG A 101 -8.79 -6.51 0.69
CA ARG A 101 -9.07 -7.26 -0.54
C ARG A 101 -10.34 -6.77 -1.24
N GLU A 102 -11.38 -6.39 -0.49
CA GLU A 102 -12.63 -5.91 -1.10
C GLU A 102 -12.41 -4.58 -1.83
N GLN A 103 -11.53 -3.73 -1.28
CA GLN A 103 -11.13 -2.48 -1.90
C GLN A 103 -10.28 -2.71 -3.16
N LEU A 104 -9.49 -3.78 -3.22
CA LEU A 104 -8.73 -4.16 -4.41
C LEU A 104 -9.60 -4.76 -5.52
N LEU A 105 -10.58 -5.59 -5.16
CA LEU A 105 -11.40 -6.35 -6.13
C LEU A 105 -12.63 -5.59 -6.64
N MET A 106 -13.17 -4.64 -5.88
CA MET A 106 -14.28 -3.80 -6.36
C MET A 106 -13.85 -2.69 -7.33
N GLN A 107 -12.56 -2.58 -7.66
CA GLN A 107 -12.02 -1.38 -8.29
C GLN A 107 -11.21 -1.69 -9.55
N CYS A 108 -11.89 -1.53 -10.68
CA CYS A 108 -11.34 -1.15 -12.00
C CYS A 108 -10.30 -2.06 -12.69
N CYS A 109 -9.23 -2.52 -12.02
CA CYS A 109 -8.07 -3.15 -12.66
C CYS A 109 -8.12 -4.68 -12.74
N PHE A 110 -9.02 -5.34 -12.00
CA PHE A 110 -9.15 -6.80 -11.98
C PHE A 110 -10.53 -7.28 -12.48
N PRO A 111 -11.06 -6.80 -13.62
CA PRO A 111 -12.28 -7.39 -14.14
C PRO A 111 -11.94 -8.78 -14.71
N PRO A 112 -12.79 -9.81 -14.49
CA PRO A 112 -12.59 -11.14 -15.08
C PRO A 112 -12.62 -11.12 -16.63
N ASN A 113 -13.04 -10.01 -17.24
CA ASN A 113 -12.93 -9.71 -18.66
C ASN A 113 -12.45 -8.28 -18.86
N LEU A 114 -11.49 -8.03 -19.78
CA LEU A 114 -11.01 -6.68 -20.12
C LEU A 114 -12.14 -5.70 -20.51
N ALA A 115 -13.25 -6.22 -21.05
CA ALA A 115 -14.44 -5.45 -21.40
C ALA A 115 -15.27 -4.94 -20.20
N GLY A 116 -15.04 -5.49 -19.00
CA GLY A 116 -15.68 -5.07 -17.74
C GLY A 116 -14.93 -3.95 -17.01
N HIS A 117 -13.88 -3.40 -17.60
CA HIS A 117 -13.05 -2.36 -17.00
C HIS A 117 -13.83 -1.02 -16.94
N THR A 118 -14.36 -0.68 -15.76
CA THR A 118 -15.16 0.54 -15.52
C THR A 118 -14.38 1.65 -14.81
N CYS A 119 -13.10 1.85 -15.14
CA CYS A 119 -12.34 2.94 -14.54
C CYS A 119 -12.67 4.31 -15.13
N LYS A 120 -12.97 5.27 -14.25
CA LYS A 120 -13.07 6.70 -14.59
C LYS A 120 -11.78 7.24 -15.24
N HIS A 121 -10.65 6.57 -15.04
CA HIS A 121 -9.32 6.95 -15.52
C HIS A 121 -8.79 6.09 -16.68
N GLY A 122 -9.66 5.56 -17.56
CA GLY A 122 -9.30 4.60 -18.63
C GLY A 122 -8.01 4.90 -19.41
N TYR A 123 -7.69 6.15 -19.72
CA TYR A 123 -6.45 6.53 -20.42
C TYR A 123 -5.18 6.51 -19.54
N MET A 124 -5.31 6.70 -18.23
CA MET A 124 -4.17 6.72 -17.30
C MET A 124 -3.62 5.31 -17.02
N HIS A 125 -4.43 4.27 -17.26
CA HIS A 125 -3.95 2.88 -17.22
C HIS A 125 -2.92 2.60 -18.32
N THR A 126 -3.00 3.25 -19.48
CA THR A 126 -1.96 3.16 -20.51
C THR A 126 -0.61 3.69 -20.03
N LYS A 127 -0.60 4.69 -19.15
CA LYS A 127 0.64 5.31 -18.63
C LYS A 127 1.31 4.47 -17.55
N TYR A 128 0.53 3.86 -16.66
CA TYR A 128 1.05 3.03 -15.56
C TYR A 128 1.11 1.52 -15.90
N GLY A 129 0.55 1.09 -17.02
CA GLY A 129 0.37 -0.31 -17.37
C GLY A 129 -0.88 -0.92 -16.71
N THR A 130 -1.53 -1.84 -17.42
CA THR A 130 -2.63 -2.66 -16.89
C THR A 130 -2.03 -3.87 -16.18
N ALA A 131 -1.98 -3.85 -14.85
CA ALA A 131 -1.62 -5.04 -14.09
C ALA A 131 -2.80 -6.01 -14.04
N ILE A 132 -2.54 -7.31 -14.25
CA ILE A 132 -3.58 -8.35 -14.29
C ILE A 132 -3.75 -9.03 -12.92
N THR A 133 -2.70 -9.05 -12.10
CA THR A 133 -2.74 -9.55 -10.71
C THR A 133 -2.00 -8.60 -9.76
N TRP A 134 -2.12 -8.84 -8.45
CA TRP A 134 -1.36 -8.09 -7.44
C TRP A 134 0.14 -8.23 -7.67
N ASP A 135 0.63 -9.46 -7.79
CA ASP A 135 2.04 -9.76 -7.97
C ASP A 135 2.58 -9.23 -9.31
N ASP A 136 1.76 -9.22 -10.37
CA ASP A 136 2.12 -8.63 -11.67
C ASP A 136 2.30 -7.10 -11.57
N ALA A 137 1.44 -6.42 -10.79
CA ALA A 137 1.61 -4.99 -10.51
C ALA A 137 2.92 -4.71 -9.77
N LEU A 138 3.22 -5.51 -8.75
CA LEU A 138 4.45 -5.37 -7.96
C LEU A 138 5.68 -5.68 -8.79
N GLN A 139 5.64 -6.71 -9.64
CA GLN A 139 6.73 -7.07 -10.54
C GLN A 139 6.98 -5.96 -11.57
N SER A 140 5.93 -5.37 -12.12
CA SER A 140 6.03 -4.23 -13.03
C SER A 140 6.62 -2.99 -12.35
N SER A 141 6.24 -2.72 -11.09
CA SER A 141 6.88 -1.68 -10.29
C SER A 141 8.34 -1.99 -10.00
N LYS A 142 8.69 -3.24 -9.69
CA LYS A 142 10.07 -3.67 -9.47
C LYS A 142 10.93 -3.36 -10.69
N SER A 143 10.55 -3.84 -11.87
CA SER A 143 11.28 -3.58 -13.12
C SER A 143 11.37 -2.09 -13.46
N HIS A 144 10.37 -1.29 -13.09
CA HIS A 144 10.44 0.16 -13.25
C HIS A 144 11.51 0.83 -12.37
N PHE A 145 11.73 0.30 -11.16
CA PHE A 145 12.68 0.83 -10.18
C PHE A 145 14.10 0.24 -10.30
N GLU A 146 14.29 -0.85 -11.05
CA GLU A 146 15.60 -1.46 -11.33
C GLU A 146 16.59 -0.51 -12.03
N HIS A 147 16.11 0.56 -12.68
CA HIS A 147 16.95 1.57 -13.32
C HIS A 147 16.92 2.94 -12.62
N LYS A 148 16.33 3.03 -11.42
CA LYS A 148 16.19 4.29 -10.69
C LYS A 148 17.29 4.45 -9.65
N THR A 149 17.78 5.69 -9.51
CA THR A 149 18.75 6.04 -8.47
C THR A 149 18.01 6.29 -7.15
N TYR A 150 18.43 5.61 -6.09
CA TYR A 150 17.85 5.80 -4.77
C TYR A 150 18.25 7.16 -4.21
N ASN A 151 17.25 7.89 -3.71
CA ASN A 151 17.43 9.13 -2.99
C ASN A 151 16.42 9.19 -1.83
N LEU A 152 16.92 9.39 -0.61
CA LEU A 152 16.11 9.39 0.60
C LEU A 152 14.90 10.34 0.55
N PHE A 153 15.01 11.48 -0.15
CA PHE A 153 13.96 12.51 -0.16
C PHE A 153 13.08 12.48 -1.41
N THR A 154 13.52 11.87 -2.51
CA THR A 154 12.87 12.06 -3.82
C THR A 154 12.48 10.73 -4.48
N CYS A 155 13.38 9.75 -4.46
CA CYS A 155 13.13 8.41 -4.97
C CYS A 155 13.53 7.38 -3.93
N ASN A 156 12.61 7.10 -3.02
CA ASN A 156 12.82 6.22 -1.89
C ASN A 156 11.80 5.08 -1.90
N SER A 157 11.78 4.30 -0.81
CA SER A 157 10.83 3.21 -0.63
C SER A 157 9.37 3.64 -0.63
N HIS A 158 9.04 4.84 -0.16
CA HIS A 158 7.67 5.37 -0.23
C HIS A 158 7.28 5.71 -1.66
N SER A 159 8.21 6.18 -2.50
CA SER A 159 7.97 6.38 -3.94
C SER A 159 7.71 5.05 -4.65
N PHE A 160 8.46 4.01 -4.29
CA PHE A 160 8.26 2.66 -4.81
C PHE A 160 6.88 2.10 -4.43
N VAL A 161 6.51 2.16 -3.15
CA VAL A 161 5.20 1.71 -2.67
C VAL A 161 4.08 2.53 -3.29
N ALA A 162 4.23 3.86 -3.42
CA ALA A 162 3.26 4.70 -4.09
C ALA A 162 3.06 4.29 -5.56
N ASN A 163 4.14 3.96 -6.29
CA ASN A 163 4.05 3.44 -7.64
C ASN A 163 3.27 2.12 -7.70
N CYS A 164 3.53 1.20 -6.76
CA CYS A 164 2.79 -0.06 -6.65
C CYS A 164 1.29 0.19 -6.43
N LEU A 165 0.93 1.03 -5.45
CA LEU A 165 -0.46 1.37 -5.15
C LEU A 165 -1.16 2.08 -6.32
N ASN A 166 -0.43 2.91 -7.07
CA ASN A 166 -0.94 3.52 -8.28
C ASN A 166 -1.19 2.47 -9.36
N ARG A 167 -0.29 1.51 -9.61
CA ARG A 167 -0.55 0.43 -10.59
C ARG A 167 -1.74 -0.44 -10.20
N LEU A 168 -1.94 -0.63 -8.90
CA LEU A 168 -3.07 -1.36 -8.33
C LEU A 168 -4.38 -0.55 -8.30
N CYS A 169 -4.35 0.75 -8.60
CA CYS A 169 -5.46 1.69 -8.39
C CYS A 169 -6.08 1.55 -6.99
N TYR A 170 -5.23 1.40 -5.96
CA TYR A 170 -5.70 1.09 -4.62
C TYR A 170 -6.61 2.22 -4.10
N ARG A 171 -7.82 1.85 -3.61
CA ARG A 171 -8.90 2.78 -3.23
C ARG A 171 -9.40 3.68 -4.37
N GLY A 172 -9.32 3.21 -5.61
CA GLY A 172 -9.80 3.90 -6.80
C GLY A 172 -8.95 5.12 -7.14
N SER A 173 -7.72 5.20 -6.61
CA SER A 173 -6.82 6.33 -6.78
C SER A 173 -5.52 5.91 -7.44
N MET A 174 -5.12 6.68 -8.46
CA MET A 174 -3.83 6.60 -9.16
C MET A 174 -2.89 7.77 -8.78
N SER A 175 -3.16 8.44 -7.66
CA SER A 175 -2.44 9.63 -7.20
C SER A 175 -1.76 9.46 -5.84
N TRP A 176 -1.42 8.22 -5.49
CA TRP A 176 -0.56 7.91 -4.36
C TRP A 176 0.82 8.55 -4.53
N ASN A 177 1.34 9.10 -3.45
CA ASN A 177 2.66 9.70 -3.34
C ASN A 177 3.30 9.30 -2.00
N MET A 178 4.54 9.70 -1.80
CA MET A 178 5.31 9.35 -0.59
C MET A 178 4.60 9.78 0.71
N VAL A 179 4.00 10.97 0.73
CA VAL A 179 3.33 11.54 1.91
C VAL A 179 2.08 10.73 2.28
N ASN A 180 1.26 10.39 1.29
CA ASN A 180 0.05 9.61 1.50
C ASN A 180 0.36 8.19 1.97
N VAL A 181 1.43 7.58 1.45
CA VAL A 181 1.92 6.26 1.92
C VAL A 181 2.39 6.35 3.37
N ALA A 182 3.21 7.36 3.70
CA ALA A 182 3.69 7.59 5.06
C ALA A 182 2.52 7.79 6.04
N ALA A 183 1.53 8.62 5.68
CA ALA A 183 0.33 8.81 6.48
C ALA A 183 -0.48 7.51 6.64
N LEU A 184 -0.64 6.74 5.56
CA LEU A 184 -1.40 5.49 5.58
C LEU A 184 -0.82 4.50 6.59
N ILE A 185 0.49 4.25 6.57
CA ILE A 185 1.13 3.30 7.48
C ILE A 185 1.27 3.86 8.91
N LEU A 186 1.42 5.18 9.07
CA LEU A 186 1.52 5.81 10.38
C LEU A 186 0.19 5.74 11.16
N PHE A 187 -0.93 5.98 10.47
CA PHE A 187 -2.25 6.04 11.11
C PHE A 187 -3.03 4.73 11.08
N LYS A 188 -2.85 3.88 10.06
CA LYS A 188 -3.56 2.59 9.95
C LYS A 188 -2.68 1.37 10.22
N GLY A 189 -1.36 1.53 10.30
CA GLY A 189 -0.44 0.42 10.60
C GLY A 189 -0.56 -0.05 12.05
N HIS A 190 -0.63 -1.37 12.23
CA HIS A 190 -0.64 -2.02 13.53
C HIS A 190 0.78 -2.44 13.89
N TRP A 191 1.13 -2.34 15.17
CA TRP A 191 2.40 -2.85 15.67
C TRP A 191 2.37 -4.36 15.74
N ILE A 192 3.44 -5.01 15.29
CA ILE A 192 3.53 -6.47 15.31
C ILE A 192 3.55 -7.02 16.74
N ASN A 193 4.33 -6.39 17.62
CA ASN A 193 4.43 -6.77 19.02
C ASN A 193 5.02 -5.62 19.86
N TRP A 194 4.98 -5.77 21.18
CA TRP A 194 5.52 -4.79 22.13
C TRP A 194 7.04 -4.56 21.97
N LYS A 195 7.80 -5.60 21.60
CA LYS A 195 9.25 -5.49 21.37
C LYS A 195 9.55 -4.55 20.18
N SER A 196 8.73 -4.56 19.14
CA SER A 196 8.84 -3.65 18.00
C SER A 196 8.61 -2.20 18.40
N ILE A 197 7.66 -1.93 19.31
CA ILE A 197 7.42 -0.57 19.84
C ILE A 197 8.67 -0.09 20.58
N ILE A 198 9.17 -0.86 21.55
CA ILE A 198 10.37 -0.49 22.32
C ILE A 198 11.54 -0.24 21.37
N ARG A 199 11.81 -1.15 20.45
CA ARG A 199 12.91 -1.01 19.48
C ARG A 199 12.79 0.26 18.64
N SER A 200 11.59 0.63 18.20
CA SER A 200 11.37 1.83 17.39
C SER A 200 11.58 3.13 18.14
N PHE A 201 11.24 3.20 19.43
CA PHE A 201 11.34 4.44 20.21
C PHE A 201 12.56 4.52 21.12
N PHE A 202 13.26 3.41 21.37
CA PHE A 202 14.38 3.35 22.31
C PHE A 202 15.51 4.33 21.96
N SER A 203 16.00 4.29 20.72
CA SER A 203 17.09 5.18 20.30
C SER A 203 16.69 6.65 20.35
N PHE A 204 15.46 6.98 19.96
CA PHE A 204 14.92 8.33 20.10
C PHE A 204 14.86 8.77 21.56
N ALA A 205 14.38 7.90 22.47
CA ALA A 205 14.32 8.20 23.89
C ALA A 205 15.71 8.45 24.49
N VAL A 206 16.72 7.66 24.11
CA VAL A 206 18.11 7.86 24.57
C VAL A 206 18.65 9.20 24.09
N VAL A 207 18.51 9.53 22.80
CA VAL A 207 18.95 10.82 22.23
C VAL A 207 18.22 11.99 22.91
N LEU A 208 16.92 11.85 23.14
CA LEU A 208 16.10 12.84 23.84
C LEU A 208 16.59 13.08 25.27
N CYS A 209 16.81 12.01 26.03
CA CYS A 209 17.31 12.09 27.40
C CYS A 209 18.71 12.72 27.48
N LEU A 210 19.63 12.31 26.62
CA LEU A 210 20.98 12.89 26.57
C LEU A 210 20.95 14.36 26.14
N GLY A 211 20.15 14.71 25.13
CA GLY A 211 20.00 16.08 24.68
C GLY A 211 19.44 17.00 25.77
N ILE A 212 18.40 16.55 26.48
CA ILE A 212 17.86 17.29 27.64
C ILE A 212 18.91 17.37 28.76
N PHE A 213 19.66 16.31 29.02
CA PHE A 213 20.66 16.29 30.09
C PHE A 213 21.82 17.27 29.84
N PHE A 214 22.36 17.31 28.62
CA PHE A 214 23.53 18.15 28.29
C PHE A 214 23.16 19.59 27.90
N VAL A 215 22.01 19.80 27.26
CA VAL A 215 21.64 21.11 26.66
C VAL A 215 20.40 21.72 27.34
N GLY A 216 19.55 20.92 27.95
CA GLY A 216 18.30 21.36 28.58
C GLY A 216 17.15 21.55 27.59
N TRP A 217 16.14 22.32 28.01
CA TRP A 217 14.94 22.64 27.21
C TRP A 217 15.20 23.18 25.79
N PRO A 218 16.26 23.99 25.52
CA PRO A 218 16.56 24.45 24.16
C PRO A 218 16.76 23.32 23.15
N PHE A 219 17.22 22.14 23.58
CA PHE A 219 17.34 20.97 22.72
C PHE A 219 16.00 20.56 22.10
N LEU A 220 14.92 20.59 22.88
CA LEU A 220 13.58 20.24 22.42
C LEU A 220 13.07 21.24 21.38
N ILE A 221 13.34 22.53 21.60
CA ILE A 221 12.99 23.59 20.65
C ILE A 221 13.74 23.37 19.33
N GLY A 222 15.04 23.09 19.40
CA GLY A 222 15.86 22.78 18.23
C GLY A 222 15.35 21.55 17.47
N LEU A 223 15.08 20.45 18.18
CA LEU A 223 14.58 19.20 17.59
C LEU A 223 13.21 19.37 16.93
N PHE A 224 12.28 20.07 17.59
CA PHE A 224 10.96 20.36 17.04
C PHE A 224 11.05 21.27 15.81
N SER A 225 11.86 22.34 15.87
CA SER A 225 12.06 23.28 14.76
C SER A 225 12.66 22.58 13.55
N LEU A 226 13.69 21.75 13.76
CA LEU A 226 14.31 20.95 12.71
C LEU A 226 13.32 19.98 12.07
N SER A 227 12.53 19.27 12.88
CA SER A 227 11.51 18.33 12.40
C SER A 227 10.43 19.03 11.58
N PHE A 228 9.97 20.20 12.02
CA PHE A 228 8.98 20.99 11.32
C PHE A 228 9.52 21.52 9.97
N LEU A 229 10.76 22.02 9.94
CA LEU A 229 11.40 22.47 8.71
C LEU A 229 11.59 21.32 7.70
N PHE A 230 12.03 20.15 8.15
CA PHE A 230 12.14 18.97 7.29
C PHE A 230 10.79 18.52 6.73
N MET A 231 9.76 18.47 7.58
CA MET A 231 8.39 18.12 7.14
C MET A 231 7.87 19.14 6.13
N GLY A 232 8.04 20.44 6.40
CA GLY A 232 7.62 21.51 5.50
C GLY A 232 8.33 21.46 4.15
N TRP A 233 9.65 21.26 4.15
CA TRP A 233 10.43 21.06 2.94
C TRP A 233 9.94 19.85 2.12
N PHE A 234 9.71 18.72 2.78
CA PHE A 234 9.26 17.49 2.13
C PHE A 234 7.87 17.62 1.51
N LEU A 235 6.93 18.25 2.22
CA LEU A 235 5.59 18.56 1.72
C LEU A 235 5.65 19.53 0.53
N MET A 236 6.40 20.63 0.67
CA MET A 236 6.53 21.62 -0.40
C MET A 236 7.17 21.01 -1.65
N GLY A 237 8.23 20.22 -1.51
CA GLY A 237 8.83 19.51 -2.62
C GLY A 237 7.83 18.56 -3.31
N THR A 238 7.06 17.80 -2.52
CA THR A 238 6.14 16.78 -3.07
C THR A 238 4.97 17.40 -3.84
N TYR A 239 4.41 18.51 -3.35
CA TYR A 239 3.20 19.10 -3.93
C TYR A 239 3.47 20.28 -4.87
N CYS A 240 4.51 21.08 -4.60
CA CYS A 240 4.82 22.29 -5.39
C CYS A 240 5.89 22.04 -6.45
N ALA A 241 6.77 21.05 -6.28
CA ALA A 241 7.87 20.76 -7.20
C ALA A 241 7.77 19.34 -7.77
N LYS A 242 6.60 18.99 -8.33
CA LYS A 242 6.31 17.66 -8.92
C LYS A 242 7.40 17.18 -9.89
N SER A 243 8.00 18.07 -10.68
CA SER A 243 9.07 17.73 -11.63
C SER A 243 10.44 17.42 -10.99
N LEU A 244 10.69 17.83 -9.73
CA LEU A 244 11.95 17.58 -9.02
C LEU A 244 11.92 16.32 -8.15
N LEU A 245 10.72 15.85 -7.77
CA LEU A 245 10.54 14.70 -6.88
C LEU A 245 9.86 13.49 -7.53
N GLU A 246 9.55 13.55 -8.82
CA GLU A 246 9.12 12.37 -9.56
C GLU A 246 10.32 11.44 -9.79
N CYS A 247 10.26 10.29 -9.14
CA CYS A 247 10.84 9.07 -9.67
C CYS A 247 9.91 8.56 -10.79
#